data_AF-A0A7X7E0E4-F1
#
_entry.id   AF-A0A7X7E0E4-F1
#
_cell.length_a   1.000
_cell.length_b   1.000
_cell.length_c   1.000
_cell.angle_alpha   90.00
_cell.angle_beta   90.00
_cell.angle_gamma   90.00
#
_symmetry.space_group_name_H-M   'P 1'
#
loop_
_entity.id
_entity.type
_entity.pdbx_description
1 polymer ?
#
loop_
_entity_poly.entity_id
_entity_poly.type
_entity_poly.pdbx_seq_one_letter_code
_entity_poly.pdbx_strand_id
1 'polypeptide(L)'
;GDQTCRIEGGRSLRDRFVRNNTCTTQNPSEPSSGSKTHICTKYPGCKEGYPVEWCAFDGGHTPGIVDGGGDDGAKTWTKTEVWKFFSQF
;
A
#
# COMPACT_ATOMS: atom_id res chain seq x y z
N GLY A 1 -11.38 -6.84 6.76
CA GLY A 1 -10.64 -7.94 6.16
C GLY A 1 -11.18 -8.20 4.77
N ASP A 2 -10.33 -8.10 3.75
CA ASP A 2 -10.64 -8.43 2.36
C ASP A 2 -10.78 -9.95 2.19
N GLN A 3 -11.89 -10.39 1.57
CA GLN A 3 -12.17 -11.81 1.30
C GLN A 3 -11.95 -12.22 -0.17
N THR A 4 -11.76 -11.26 -1.06
CA THR A 4 -11.54 -11.46 -2.50
C THR A 4 -10.05 -11.47 -2.81
N CYS A 5 -9.32 -10.46 -2.36
CA CYS A 5 -7.87 -10.38 -2.43
C CYS A 5 -7.30 -10.32 -1.02
N ARG A 6 -7.10 -11.48 -0.41
CA ARG A 6 -6.57 -11.53 0.95
C ARG A 6 -5.18 -10.88 1.00
N ILE A 7 -4.85 -10.33 2.18
CA ILE A 7 -3.61 -9.57 2.37
C ILE A 7 -2.34 -10.37 2.02
N GLU A 8 -2.38 -11.70 2.13
CA GLU A 8 -1.29 -12.59 1.71
C GLU A 8 -0.96 -12.47 0.21
N GLY A 9 -1.98 -12.26 -0.63
CA GLY A 9 -1.81 -12.00 -2.05
C GLY A 9 -1.13 -10.64 -2.30
N GLY A 10 -1.57 -9.60 -1.58
CA GLY A 10 -0.94 -8.28 -1.61
C GLY A 10 0.53 -8.30 -1.17
N ARG A 11 0.83 -9.00 -0.06
CA ARG A 11 2.20 -9.21 0.42
C ARG A 11 3.07 -9.92 -0.61
N SER A 12 2.54 -10.98 -1.25
CA SER A 12 3.26 -11.72 -2.30
C SER A 12 3.59 -10.83 -3.51
N LEU A 13 2.67 -9.95 -3.91
CA LEU A 13 2.89 -8.98 -4.99
C LEU A 13 3.96 -7.94 -4.60
N ARG A 14 3.85 -7.36 -3.41
CA ARG A 14 4.86 -6.45 -2.84
C ARG A 14 6.25 -7.07 -2.88
N ASP A 15 6.40 -8.29 -2.36
CA ASP A 15 7.71 -8.97 -2.27
C ASP A 15 8.30 -9.26 -3.66
N ARG A 16 7.46 -9.48 -4.67
CA ARG A 16 7.89 -9.57 -6.06
C ARG A 16 8.49 -8.25 -6.56
N PHE A 17 7.86 -7.11 -6.32
CA PHE A 17 8.39 -5.81 -6.74
C PHE A 17 9.65 -5.41 -5.97
N VAL A 18 9.68 -5.64 -4.66
CA VAL A 18 10.87 -5.42 -3.82
C VAL A 18 12.08 -6.16 -4.39
N ARG A 19 11.91 -7.44 -4.74
CA ARG A 19 12.97 -8.25 -5.37
C ARG A 19 13.34 -7.74 -6.77
N ASN A 20 12.35 -7.50 -7.63
CA ASN A 20 12.58 -7.06 -9.01
C ASN A 20 13.31 -5.72 -9.08
N ASN A 21 13.02 -4.83 -8.14
CA ASN A 21 13.57 -3.47 -8.09
C ASN A 21 14.79 -3.37 -7.16
N THR A 22 15.34 -4.51 -6.72
CA THR A 22 16.54 -4.62 -5.87
C THR A 22 16.47 -3.81 -4.58
N CYS A 23 15.26 -3.61 -4.03
CA CYS A 23 15.07 -2.89 -2.79
C CYS A 23 15.52 -3.72 -1.57
N THR A 24 15.86 -3.06 -0.48
CA THR A 24 16.12 -3.70 0.81
C THR A 24 14.84 -4.36 1.33
N THR A 25 14.87 -5.67 1.58
CA THR A 25 13.73 -6.38 2.16
C THR A 25 13.46 -5.92 3.59
N GLN A 26 12.18 -5.73 3.93
CA GLN A 26 11.73 -5.36 5.27
C GLN A 26 10.34 -5.93 5.53
N ASN A 27 9.96 -6.00 6.81
CA ASN A 27 8.63 -6.34 7.27
C ASN A 27 7.87 -5.05 7.59
N PRO A 28 7.11 -4.47 6.64
CA PRO A 28 6.39 -3.23 6.87
C PRO A 28 5.30 -3.43 7.92
N SER A 29 5.06 -2.41 8.74
CA SER A 29 3.93 -2.38 9.67
C SER A 29 2.61 -2.42 8.91
N GLU A 30 1.62 -3.09 9.48
CA GLU A 30 0.25 -3.11 8.95
C GLU A 30 -0.73 -2.54 9.99
N PRO A 31 -1.84 -1.93 9.54
CA PRO A 31 -2.86 -1.41 10.45
C PRO A 31 -3.44 -2.51 11.35
N SER A 32 -3.77 -2.16 12.59
CA SER A 32 -4.44 -3.09 13.51
C SER A 32 -5.87 -3.38 13.04
N SER A 33 -6.36 -4.58 13.35
CA SER A 33 -7.74 -4.97 13.04
C SER A 33 -8.74 -4.04 13.73
N GLY A 34 -9.69 -3.50 12.96
CA GLY A 34 -10.69 -2.54 13.44
C GLY A 34 -10.25 -1.07 13.37
N SER A 35 -8.98 -0.78 13.07
CA SER A 35 -8.47 0.60 13.00
C SER A 35 -9.10 1.42 11.88
N LYS A 36 -9.46 0.79 10.75
CA LYS A 36 -9.94 1.48 9.55
C LYS A 36 -8.99 2.59 9.09
N THR A 37 -7.68 2.39 9.26
CA THR A 37 -6.63 3.31 8.80
C THR A 37 -5.71 2.62 7.80
N HIS A 38 -4.94 3.42 7.05
CA HIS A 38 -3.83 2.94 6.23
C HIS A 38 -2.46 3.22 6.85
N ILE A 39 -1.48 2.41 6.46
CA ILE A 39 -0.05 2.63 6.72
C ILE A 39 0.69 2.44 5.40
N CYS A 40 1.49 3.42 4.99
CA CYS A 40 2.40 3.33 3.85
C CYS A 40 3.86 3.18 4.31
N THR A 41 4.61 2.31 3.64
CA THR A 41 6.03 2.07 3.89
C THR A 41 6.81 2.18 2.58
N LYS A 42 7.77 3.10 2.55
CA LYS A 42 8.75 3.22 1.46
C LYS A 42 9.87 2.22 1.64
N TYR A 43 10.26 1.55 0.57
CA TYR A 43 11.38 0.62 0.58
C TYR A 43 12.70 1.35 0.26
N PRO A 44 13.72 1.25 1.13
CA PRO A 44 15.02 1.85 0.85
C PRO A 44 15.86 0.97 -0.09
N GLY A 45 16.92 1.55 -0.64
CA GLY A 45 17.92 0.80 -1.41
C GLY A 45 17.44 0.28 -2.78
N CYS A 46 16.28 0.70 -3.26
CA CYS A 46 15.78 0.33 -4.58
C CYS A 46 16.71 0.83 -5.70
N LYS A 47 16.70 0.13 -6.83
CA LYS A 47 17.32 0.58 -8.07
C LYS A 47 16.79 1.97 -8.44
N GLU A 48 17.70 2.85 -8.85
CA GLU A 48 17.36 4.20 -9.31
C GLU A 48 16.30 4.16 -10.43
N GLY A 49 15.25 4.97 -10.29
CA GLY A 49 14.10 4.99 -11.20
C GLY A 49 13.06 3.89 -10.97
N TYR A 50 13.26 3.01 -9.97
CA TYR A 50 12.34 1.91 -9.65
C TYR A 50 11.97 1.87 -8.16
N PRO A 51 11.42 2.95 -7.58
CA PRO A 51 11.01 2.95 -6.18
C PRO A 51 9.90 1.93 -5.93
N VAL A 52 9.79 1.46 -4.68
CA VAL A 52 8.67 0.66 -4.22
C VAL A 52 8.10 1.28 -2.94
N GLU A 53 6.80 1.49 -2.93
CA GLU A 53 6.04 1.91 -1.75
C GLU A 53 4.86 0.95 -1.57
N TRP A 54 4.63 0.52 -0.32
CA TRP A 54 3.58 -0.41 0.06
C TRP A 54 2.63 0.25 1.03
N CYS A 55 1.36 0.36 0.66
CA CYS A 55 0.30 0.85 1.54
C CYS A 55 -0.67 -0.28 1.88
N ALA A 56 -0.85 -0.55 3.17
CA ALA A 56 -1.83 -1.51 3.69
C ALA A 56 -2.97 -0.77 4.40
N PHE A 57 -4.19 -1.31 4.33
CA PHE A 57 -5.38 -0.74 4.96
C PHE A 57 -6.23 -1.82 5.66
N ASP A 58 -6.81 -1.49 6.83
CA ASP A 58 -7.76 -2.37 7.51
C ASP A 58 -9.19 -2.24 6.95
N GLY A 59 -9.44 -2.93 5.82
CA GLY A 59 -10.70 -2.81 5.07
C GLY A 59 -11.14 -4.04 4.32
N GLY A 60 -12.15 -3.85 3.46
CA GLY A 60 -12.55 -4.80 2.43
C GLY A 60 -11.92 -4.47 1.08
N HIS A 61 -12.31 -5.20 0.04
CA HIS A 61 -11.86 -4.95 -1.34
C HIS A 61 -12.69 -3.85 -1.99
N THR A 62 -12.25 -2.59 -1.91
CA THR A 62 -12.95 -1.47 -2.55
C THR A 62 -11.98 -0.53 -3.26
N PRO A 63 -12.38 0.08 -4.40
CA PRO A 63 -11.50 0.97 -5.17
C PRO A 63 -11.35 2.37 -4.55
N GLY A 64 -12.35 2.87 -3.82
CA GLY A 64 -12.38 4.23 -3.25
C GLY A 64 -12.24 4.26 -1.73
N ILE A 65 -11.38 3.42 -1.16
CA ILE A 65 -11.26 3.29 0.29
C ILE A 65 -10.89 4.60 1.01
N VAL A 66 -11.53 4.87 2.15
CA VAL A 66 -11.32 6.07 2.99
C VAL A 66 -10.95 5.65 4.42
N ASP A 67 -10.08 6.41 5.08
CA ASP A 67 -9.81 6.23 6.51
C ASP A 67 -11.07 6.52 7.32
N GLY A 68 -11.31 5.72 8.37
CA GLY A 68 -12.60 5.67 9.06
C GLY A 68 -13.65 4.78 8.38
N GLY A 69 -13.36 4.28 7.17
CA GLY A 69 -14.19 3.36 6.42
C GLY A 69 -15.06 4.02 5.34
N GLY A 70 -15.65 3.19 4.49
CA GLY A 70 -16.47 3.61 3.35
C GLY A 70 -15.77 3.45 1.99
N ASP A 71 -16.51 3.76 0.93
CA ASP A 71 -16.04 3.72 -0.46
C ASP A 71 -16.49 4.99 -1.18
N ASP A 72 -15.57 5.92 -1.38
CA ASP A 72 -15.78 7.21 -2.01
C ASP A 72 -14.51 7.61 -2.79
N GLY A 73 -14.53 7.42 -4.11
CA GLY A 73 -13.41 7.77 -4.99
C GLY A 73 -13.04 9.25 -4.96
N ALA A 74 -13.94 10.14 -4.56
CA ALA A 74 -13.63 11.56 -4.40
C ALA A 74 -12.91 11.84 -3.08
N LYS A 75 -13.05 11.00 -2.05
CA LYS A 75 -12.43 11.19 -0.72
C LYS A 75 -11.30 10.22 -0.39
N THR A 76 -11.05 9.21 -1.24
CA THR A 76 -10.02 8.20 -1.00
C THR A 76 -8.64 8.82 -0.74
N TRP A 77 -7.89 8.23 0.20
CA TRP A 77 -6.51 8.60 0.48
C TRP A 77 -5.54 8.12 -0.61
N THR A 78 -5.93 7.07 -1.36
CA THR A 78 -5.07 6.43 -2.38
C THR A 78 -4.60 7.41 -3.44
N LYS A 79 -5.48 8.33 -3.91
CA LYS A 79 -5.13 9.35 -4.90
C LYS A 79 -4.02 10.28 -4.41
N THR A 80 -4.01 10.60 -3.12
CA THR A 80 -3.02 11.48 -2.50
C THR A 80 -1.68 10.77 -2.41
N GLU A 81 -1.66 9.50 -1.98
CA GLU A 81 -0.44 8.70 -1.91
C GLU A 81 0.15 8.41 -3.29
N VAL A 82 -0.71 8.09 -4.27
CA VAL A 82 -0.30 7.90 -5.67
C VAL A 82 0.30 9.18 -6.24
N TRP A 83 -0.29 10.35 -5.98
CA TRP A 83 0.28 11.62 -6.43
C TRP A 83 1.65 11.88 -5.81
N LYS A 84 1.80 11.70 -4.49
CA LYS A 84 3.10 11.82 -3.79
C LYS A 84 4.14 10.88 -4.37
N PHE A 85 3.75 9.65 -4.74
CA PHE A 85 4.64 8.68 -5.35
C PHE A 85 5.11 9.13 -6.74
N PHE A 86 4.24 9.67 -7.59
CA PHE A 86 4.65 10.13 -8.92
C PHE A 86 5.41 11.46 -8.88
N SER A 87 5.15 12.32 -7.90
CA SER A 87 5.76 13.65 -7.78
C SER A 87 7.14 13.65 -7.10
N GLN A 88 7.72 12.49 -6.80
CA GLN A 88 8.99 12.39 -6.08
C GLN A 88 10.24 12.52 -6.98
N PHE A 89 10.04 12.82 -8.27
CA PHE A 89 11.07 12.90 -9.30
C PHE A 89 11.10 14.26 -9.98
#